data_AF-A0A1M7DSF7-F1
#
_entry.id   AF-A0A1M7DSF7-F1
#
_cell.length_a   1.000
_cell.length_b   1.000
_cell.length_c   1.000
_cell.angle_alpha   90.00
_cell.angle_beta   90.00
_cell.angle_gamma   90.00
#
_symmetry.space_group_name_H-M   'P 1'
#
loop_
_entity.id
_entity.type
_entity.pdbx_description
1 polymer ?
#
loop_
_entity_poly.entity_id
_entity_poly.type
_entity_poly.pdbx_seq_one_letter_code
_entity_poly.pdbx_strand_id
1 'polypeptide(L)'
;MKTAADVVIDLIEMFDLHDSGSKRAHGAGEYHNAHVELNGEGKQIFGKTEQALVRLSNASTSHKIPDRLVNIKGCSVRFKHPLRPIDIVGVNFPYFPTDSAAGVLDILYSINIYLGDKNFRRFVDIFRAGGLYRHIGRLLKWMPKRTDMDHTYYSAHSYGGAHYKMKLDYHPGNDRIEIYAEKDEHLTDYHPGPAVHLGSIFISPRSTGKEVKYFDVLNAPLNMPPNGEIPLLRHYIYKRSFLRRMEEQRMDGKNLGLLEEFWAEEKYFVLSKSQRIYDEIRELIKKGTDMSPTRFRELIDEAYALKYEEKHLRNYLQHVWGHFKDEADEREKEYYTKLSEHPDPEAVNTFIHDLALKYEEPYILGTTMVKTKGRS
;
A
#
# COMPACT_ATOMS: atom_id res chain seq x y z
N MET A 1 -6.88 21.08 3.53
CA MET A 1 -7.94 20.49 2.67
C MET A 1 -7.82 18.98 2.82
N LYS A 2 -8.93 18.25 3.00
CA LYS A 2 -8.89 16.78 3.09
C LYS A 2 -8.44 16.18 1.76
N THR A 3 -7.54 15.20 1.80
CA THR A 3 -7.11 14.44 0.63
C THR A 3 -8.19 13.42 0.22
N ALA A 4 -8.09 12.86 -0.98
CA ALA A 4 -9.00 11.78 -1.39
C ALA A 4 -8.94 10.58 -0.43
N ALA A 5 -7.75 10.22 0.07
CA ALA A 5 -7.59 9.14 1.03
C ALA A 5 -8.29 9.42 2.37
N ASP A 6 -8.23 10.67 2.86
CA ASP A 6 -8.96 11.09 4.07
C ASP A 6 -10.47 10.90 3.89
N VAL A 7 -11.00 11.37 2.77
CA VAL A 7 -12.43 11.25 2.45
C VAL A 7 -12.86 9.79 2.30
N VAL A 8 -12.04 8.95 1.65
CA VAL A 8 -12.31 7.51 1.53
C VAL A 8 -12.41 6.86 2.91
N ILE A 9 -11.47 7.14 3.81
CA ILE A 9 -11.49 6.57 5.17
C ILE A 9 -12.71 7.07 5.94
N ASP A 10 -13.00 8.37 5.90
CA ASP A 10 -14.18 8.93 6.57
C ASP A 10 -15.48 8.24 6.08
N LEU A 11 -15.62 8.04 4.76
CA LEU A 11 -16.79 7.36 4.18
C LEU A 11 -16.88 5.88 4.61
N ILE A 12 -15.75 5.15 4.61
CA ILE A 12 -15.73 3.76 5.08
C ILE A 12 -16.13 3.67 6.56
N GLU A 13 -15.65 4.61 7.38
CA GLU A 13 -15.99 4.65 8.80
C GLU A 13 -17.49 4.92 9.02
N MET A 14 -18.09 5.79 8.20
CA MET A 14 -19.54 6.06 8.21
C MET A 14 -20.40 4.85 7.83
N PHE A 15 -19.86 3.85 7.13
CA PHE A 15 -20.62 2.65 6.77
C PHE A 15 -20.87 1.72 7.97
N ASP A 16 -20.20 1.92 9.11
CA ASP A 16 -20.28 1.07 10.33
C ASP A 16 -20.01 -0.42 10.06
N LEU A 17 -19.09 -0.71 9.12
CA LEU A 17 -18.68 -2.07 8.74
C LEU A 17 -17.35 -2.51 9.37
N HIS A 18 -16.87 -1.77 10.37
CA HIS A 18 -15.60 -2.04 11.05
C HIS A 18 -15.69 -1.87 12.56
N ASP A 19 -14.87 -2.64 13.27
CA ASP A 19 -14.73 -2.52 14.72
C ASP A 19 -13.56 -1.62 15.08
N SER A 20 -13.65 -0.94 16.22
CA SER A 20 -12.60 -0.04 16.72
C SER A 20 -11.27 -0.78 16.87
N GLY A 21 -10.17 -0.16 16.42
CA GLY A 21 -8.83 -0.74 16.40
C GLY A 21 -8.58 -1.71 15.23
N SER A 22 -9.59 -2.05 14.43
CA SER A 22 -9.46 -2.94 13.27
C SER A 22 -9.12 -2.18 11.99
N LYS A 23 -8.60 -2.91 10.98
CA LYS A 23 -8.37 -2.34 9.64
C LYS A 23 -9.73 -1.96 9.05
N ARG A 24 -9.81 -0.81 8.36
CA ARG A 24 -11.09 -0.27 7.81
C ARG A 24 -11.68 -1.14 6.70
N ALA A 25 -10.85 -1.98 6.10
CA ALA A 25 -11.23 -3.13 5.29
C ALA A 25 -10.24 -4.26 5.56
N HIS A 26 -10.65 -5.51 5.34
CA HIS A 26 -9.79 -6.68 5.54
C HIS A 26 -9.25 -6.87 6.97
N GLY A 27 -9.98 -6.45 8.01
CA GLY A 27 -9.62 -6.52 9.43
C GLY A 27 -9.49 -7.94 9.99
N ALA A 28 -10.46 -8.81 9.73
CA ALA A 28 -10.40 -10.22 10.11
C ALA A 28 -9.45 -10.99 9.19
N GLY A 29 -8.35 -11.51 9.74
CA GLY A 29 -7.38 -12.29 8.98
C GLY A 29 -6.12 -12.62 9.74
N GLU A 30 -5.44 -13.67 9.31
CA GLU A 30 -4.31 -14.28 9.99
C GLU A 30 -3.01 -14.06 9.22
N TYR A 31 -1.92 -13.94 9.97
CA TYR A 31 -0.58 -13.81 9.42
C TYR A 31 0.13 -15.16 9.54
N HIS A 32 0.85 -15.54 8.49
CA HIS A 32 1.60 -16.79 8.45
C HIS A 32 3.00 -16.54 7.89
N ASN A 33 4.02 -17.11 8.53
CA ASN A 33 5.33 -17.21 7.89
C ASN A 33 5.27 -18.25 6.77
N ALA A 34 6.03 -18.03 5.72
CA ALA A 34 6.06 -18.92 4.57
C ALA A 34 7.46 -19.05 3.96
N HIS A 35 7.73 -20.22 3.38
CA HIS A 35 8.88 -20.45 2.52
C HIS A 35 8.52 -20.17 1.06
N VAL A 36 9.47 -19.68 0.27
CA VAL A 36 9.25 -19.31 -1.13
C VAL A 36 10.23 -20.05 -2.02
N GLU A 37 9.72 -20.71 -3.06
CA GLU A 37 10.50 -21.36 -4.10
C GLU A 37 10.19 -20.72 -5.46
N LEU A 38 11.09 -19.84 -5.91
CA LEU A 38 10.95 -19.14 -7.19
C LEU A 38 11.71 -19.86 -8.31
N ASN A 39 11.09 -19.92 -9.49
CA ASN A 39 11.76 -20.36 -10.72
C ASN A 39 12.60 -19.19 -11.33
N GLY A 40 13.13 -19.39 -12.54
CA GLY A 40 13.96 -18.37 -13.21
C GLY A 40 13.23 -17.04 -13.42
N GLU A 41 11.99 -17.09 -13.93
CA GLU A 41 11.15 -15.90 -14.16
C GLU A 41 10.78 -15.22 -12.84
N GLY A 42 10.40 -16.00 -11.82
CA GLY A 42 10.09 -15.47 -10.49
C GLY A 42 11.26 -14.75 -9.84
N LYS A 43 12.49 -15.27 -9.98
CA LYS A 43 13.71 -14.64 -9.45
C LYS A 43 14.05 -13.32 -10.15
N GLN A 44 13.69 -13.15 -11.42
CA GLN A 44 13.87 -11.88 -12.12
C GLN A 44 12.94 -10.79 -11.57
N ILE A 45 11.74 -11.15 -11.13
CA ILE A 45 10.74 -10.21 -10.60
C ILE A 45 10.97 -9.93 -9.12
N PHE A 46 11.10 -10.98 -8.30
CA PHE A 46 11.09 -10.88 -6.83
C PHE A 46 12.48 -11.01 -6.20
N GLY A 47 13.54 -11.09 -7.00
CA GLY A 47 14.90 -11.37 -6.55
C GLY A 47 15.05 -12.77 -5.93
N LYS A 48 16.19 -13.01 -5.29
CA LYS A 48 16.49 -14.27 -4.59
C LYS A 48 15.87 -14.25 -3.18
N THR A 49 14.55 -14.29 -3.12
CA THR A 49 13.81 -14.30 -1.85
C THR A 49 13.31 -15.70 -1.51
N GLU A 50 13.63 -16.18 -0.31
CA GLU A 50 13.29 -17.54 0.17
C GLU A 50 12.23 -17.55 1.28
N GLN A 51 11.86 -16.36 1.78
CA GLN A 51 10.89 -16.21 2.87
C GLN A 51 9.86 -15.14 2.55
N ALA A 52 8.63 -15.38 2.99
CA ALA A 52 7.56 -14.41 2.92
C ALA A 52 6.72 -14.39 4.21
N LEU A 53 5.99 -13.30 4.37
CA LEU A 53 4.87 -13.19 5.29
C LEU A 53 3.58 -13.16 4.47
N VAL A 54 2.69 -14.11 4.71
CA VAL A 54 1.39 -14.20 4.04
C VAL A 54 0.30 -13.72 4.98
N ARG A 55 -0.69 -13.01 4.46
CA ARG A 55 -1.91 -12.67 5.19
C ARG A 55 -3.15 -13.06 4.41
N LEU A 56 -3.93 -13.97 4.97
CA LEU A 56 -5.24 -14.40 4.48
C LEU A 56 -6.34 -13.68 5.27
N SER A 57 -7.35 -13.12 4.60
CA SER A 57 -8.32 -12.24 5.25
C SER A 57 -9.70 -12.16 4.59
N ASN A 58 -10.71 -11.80 5.38
CA ASN A 58 -12.07 -11.47 4.95
C ASN A 58 -12.21 -9.95 4.79
N ALA A 59 -12.87 -9.48 3.73
CA ALA A 59 -13.01 -8.05 3.46
C ALA A 59 -13.80 -7.29 4.55
N SER A 60 -14.85 -7.91 5.11
CA SER A 60 -15.59 -7.35 6.23
C SER A 60 -14.81 -7.49 7.53
N THR A 61 -14.97 -6.50 8.39
CA THR A 61 -14.10 -6.30 9.56
C THR A 61 -14.86 -6.17 10.85
N SER A 62 -16.20 -6.19 10.77
CA SER A 62 -17.06 -6.16 11.94
C SER A 62 -17.43 -7.56 12.40
N HIS A 63 -17.27 -7.82 13.69
CA HIS A 63 -17.81 -8.99 14.38
C HIS A 63 -19.33 -9.15 14.19
N LYS A 64 -20.04 -8.07 13.79
CA LYS A 64 -21.46 -8.08 13.44
C LYS A 64 -21.77 -8.89 12.15
N ILE A 65 -20.77 -9.13 11.28
CA ILE A 65 -20.95 -9.82 10.00
C ILE A 65 -20.24 -11.18 10.05
N PRO A 66 -20.98 -12.30 10.11
CA PRO A 66 -20.39 -13.64 10.10
C PRO A 66 -19.54 -13.91 8.84
N ASP A 67 -18.39 -14.56 9.01
CA ASP A 67 -17.46 -14.89 7.91
C ASP A 67 -18.12 -15.61 6.73
N ARG A 68 -19.10 -16.47 7.01
CA ARG A 68 -19.89 -17.20 6.00
C ARG A 68 -20.68 -16.32 5.04
N LEU A 69 -20.85 -15.03 5.33
CA LEU A 69 -21.54 -14.06 4.49
C LEU A 69 -20.56 -13.18 3.66
N VAL A 70 -19.26 -13.30 3.91
CA VAL A 70 -18.24 -12.47 3.25
C VAL A 70 -17.63 -13.25 2.10
N ASN A 71 -17.97 -12.88 0.87
CA ASN A 71 -17.46 -13.51 -0.35
C ASN A 71 -16.19 -12.83 -0.90
N ILE A 72 -15.93 -11.57 -0.55
CA ILE A 72 -14.67 -10.90 -0.92
C ILE A 72 -13.57 -11.29 0.08
N LYS A 73 -12.51 -11.90 -0.45
CA LYS A 73 -11.37 -12.40 0.30
C LYS A 73 -10.09 -11.69 -0.14
N GLY A 74 -9.14 -11.57 0.77
CA GLY A 74 -7.81 -11.03 0.51
C GLY A 74 -6.71 -12.05 0.79
N CYS A 75 -5.69 -12.05 -0.07
CA CYS A 75 -4.44 -12.76 0.11
C CYS A 75 -3.30 -11.79 -0.20
N SER A 76 -2.58 -11.36 0.82
CA SER A 76 -1.42 -10.48 0.69
C SER A 76 -0.14 -11.23 0.99
N VAL A 77 0.89 -11.03 0.17
CA VAL A 77 2.21 -11.66 0.35
C VAL A 77 3.25 -10.56 0.45
N ARG A 78 4.10 -10.62 1.48
CA ARG A 78 5.29 -9.78 1.65
C ARG A 78 6.53 -10.66 1.51
N PHE A 79 7.21 -10.55 0.39
CA PHE A 79 8.51 -11.18 0.15
C PHE A 79 9.58 -10.43 0.96
N LYS A 80 10.39 -11.17 1.73
CA LYS A 80 11.51 -10.63 2.51
C LYS A 80 12.75 -10.44 1.61
N HIS A 81 12.64 -9.54 0.64
CA HIS A 81 13.74 -9.21 -0.26
C HIS A 81 14.84 -8.42 0.49
N PRO A 82 16.14 -8.65 0.21
CA PRO A 82 17.26 -8.05 0.97
C PRO A 82 17.26 -6.52 1.02
N LEU A 83 16.87 -5.86 -0.08
CA LEU A 83 16.89 -4.40 -0.18
C LEU A 83 15.70 -3.71 0.49
N ARG A 84 14.49 -4.25 0.31
CA ARG A 84 13.27 -3.78 0.96
C ARG A 84 12.17 -4.80 0.75
N PRO A 85 11.11 -4.82 1.59
CA PRO A 85 9.95 -5.65 1.34
C PRO A 85 9.36 -5.45 -0.06
N ILE A 86 8.90 -6.54 -0.66
CA ILE A 86 8.07 -6.53 -1.87
C ILE A 86 6.70 -7.10 -1.50
N ASP A 87 5.63 -6.34 -1.72
CA ASP A 87 4.26 -6.72 -1.37
C ASP A 87 3.41 -6.94 -2.62
N ILE A 88 2.72 -8.08 -2.68
CA ILE A 88 1.61 -8.32 -3.60
C ILE A 88 0.33 -8.36 -2.79
N VAL A 89 -0.52 -7.35 -2.98
CA VAL A 89 -1.80 -7.22 -2.26
C VAL A 89 -2.94 -7.70 -3.13
N GLY A 90 -3.33 -8.97 -2.96
CA GLY A 90 -4.33 -9.65 -3.76
C GLY A 90 -5.73 -9.66 -3.15
N VAL A 91 -6.74 -9.57 -4.02
CA VAL A 91 -8.16 -9.82 -3.69
C VAL A 91 -8.74 -10.84 -4.67
N ASN A 92 -9.78 -11.58 -4.29
CA ASN A 92 -10.40 -12.58 -5.17
C ASN A 92 -11.29 -11.98 -6.28
N PHE A 93 -10.92 -10.80 -6.78
CA PHE A 93 -11.59 -10.07 -7.86
C PHE A 93 -10.52 -9.42 -8.77
N PRO A 94 -10.57 -9.61 -10.10
CA PRO A 94 -9.37 -9.41 -10.93
C PRO A 94 -9.09 -7.99 -11.43
N TYR A 95 -10.00 -7.03 -11.27
CA TYR A 95 -9.80 -5.64 -11.67
C TYR A 95 -10.62 -4.68 -10.82
N PHE A 96 -10.32 -3.37 -10.88
CA PHE A 96 -11.16 -2.34 -10.28
C PHE A 96 -11.85 -1.51 -11.38
N PRO A 97 -13.14 -1.18 -11.29
CA PRO A 97 -13.91 -0.60 -12.40
C PRO A 97 -13.58 0.89 -12.68
N THR A 98 -12.63 1.47 -11.95
CA THR A 98 -12.14 2.84 -12.16
C THR A 98 -10.65 2.88 -11.89
N ASP A 99 -9.95 3.79 -12.56
CA ASP A 99 -8.50 4.00 -12.49
C ASP A 99 -8.10 5.30 -11.79
N SER A 100 -9.08 6.09 -11.33
CA SER A 100 -8.84 7.40 -10.71
C SER A 100 -9.42 7.54 -9.31
N ALA A 101 -8.86 8.46 -8.52
CA ALA A 101 -9.37 8.77 -7.19
C ALA A 101 -10.77 9.38 -7.21
N ALA A 102 -11.08 10.21 -8.21
CA ALA A 102 -12.41 10.80 -8.38
C ALA A 102 -13.48 9.71 -8.58
N GLY A 103 -13.21 8.71 -9.44
CA GLY A 103 -14.14 7.62 -9.66
C GLY A 103 -14.38 6.76 -8.41
N VAL A 104 -13.35 6.54 -7.58
CA VAL A 104 -13.50 5.86 -6.28
C VAL A 104 -14.42 6.66 -5.36
N LEU A 105 -14.19 7.97 -5.25
CA LEU A 105 -14.99 8.85 -4.41
C LEU A 105 -16.45 8.89 -4.85
N ASP A 106 -16.72 9.02 -6.16
CA ASP A 106 -18.08 9.02 -6.70
C ASP A 106 -18.86 7.75 -6.32
N ILE A 107 -18.20 6.58 -6.41
CA ILE A 107 -18.80 5.31 -6.01
C ILE A 107 -19.09 5.30 -4.50
N LEU A 108 -18.12 5.67 -3.66
CA LEU A 108 -18.29 5.64 -2.20
C LEU A 108 -19.31 6.66 -1.70
N TYR A 109 -19.38 7.86 -2.28
CA TYR A 109 -20.41 8.83 -1.97
C TYR A 109 -21.80 8.30 -2.32
N SER A 110 -21.94 7.66 -3.48
CA SER A 110 -23.22 7.06 -3.89
C SER A 110 -23.66 5.93 -2.95
N ILE A 111 -22.70 5.10 -2.48
CA ILE A 111 -22.95 4.09 -1.46
C ILE A 111 -23.40 4.75 -0.15
N ASN A 112 -22.71 5.79 0.31
CA ASN A 112 -23.07 6.53 1.53
C ASN A 112 -24.50 7.09 1.47
N ILE A 113 -24.85 7.73 0.36
CA ILE A 113 -26.17 8.31 0.11
C ILE A 113 -27.26 7.22 0.12
N TYR A 114 -26.98 6.06 -0.47
CA TYR A 114 -27.88 4.90 -0.45
C TYR A 114 -28.03 4.31 0.96
N LEU A 115 -26.94 4.18 1.73
CA LEU A 115 -27.00 3.66 3.09
C LEU A 115 -27.79 4.58 4.04
N GLY A 116 -27.73 5.89 3.81
CA GLY A 116 -28.49 6.88 4.58
C GLY A 116 -30.00 6.89 4.28
N ASP A 117 -30.43 6.58 3.06
CA ASP A 117 -31.83 6.27 2.74
C ASP A 117 -31.91 5.25 1.59
N LYS A 118 -32.32 4.04 1.96
CA LYS A 118 -32.27 2.83 1.12
C LYS A 118 -33.47 2.79 0.17
N ASN A 119 -33.35 3.46 -0.97
CA ASN A 119 -34.33 3.36 -2.05
C ASN A 119 -33.70 2.93 -3.38
N PHE A 120 -34.55 2.41 -4.28
CA PHE A 120 -34.13 1.84 -5.56
C PHE A 120 -33.42 2.85 -6.47
N ARG A 121 -33.85 4.12 -6.47
CA ARG A 121 -33.22 5.16 -7.29
C ARG A 121 -31.76 5.38 -6.86
N ARG A 122 -31.52 5.55 -5.56
CA ARG A 122 -30.17 5.72 -5.01
C ARG A 122 -29.30 4.48 -5.20
N PHE A 123 -29.88 3.29 -5.12
CA PHE A 123 -29.19 2.05 -5.47
C PHE A 123 -28.72 2.06 -6.94
N VAL A 124 -29.58 2.47 -7.88
CA VAL A 124 -29.23 2.62 -9.29
C VAL A 124 -28.14 3.69 -9.50
N ASP A 125 -28.15 4.76 -8.70
CA ASP A 125 -27.15 5.83 -8.79
C ASP A 125 -25.72 5.33 -8.45
N ILE A 126 -25.55 4.31 -7.59
CA ILE A 126 -24.25 3.63 -7.38
C ILE A 126 -23.69 3.09 -8.70
N PHE A 127 -24.54 2.53 -9.56
CA PHE A 127 -24.10 2.00 -10.85
C PHE A 127 -23.87 3.10 -11.89
N ARG A 128 -24.44 4.30 -11.70
CA ARG A 128 -24.15 5.46 -12.56
C ARG A 128 -22.83 6.12 -12.21
N ALA A 129 -22.47 6.14 -10.93
CA ALA A 129 -21.21 6.66 -10.43
C ALA A 129 -20.01 5.98 -11.09
N GLY A 130 -19.04 6.77 -11.55
CA GLY A 130 -17.85 6.27 -12.26
C GLY A 130 -18.15 5.47 -13.55
N GLY A 131 -19.40 5.46 -14.03
CA GLY A 131 -19.81 4.64 -15.17
C GLY A 131 -19.79 3.13 -14.89
N LEU A 132 -19.99 2.71 -13.64
CA LEU A 132 -19.98 1.31 -13.21
C LEU A 132 -20.96 0.42 -13.99
N TYR A 133 -22.05 0.99 -14.51
CA TYR A 133 -23.05 0.33 -15.35
C TYR A 133 -22.43 -0.35 -16.58
N ARG A 134 -21.34 0.21 -17.12
CA ARG A 134 -20.59 -0.36 -18.25
C ARG A 134 -19.90 -1.68 -17.90
N HIS A 135 -19.77 -1.99 -16.61
CA HIS A 135 -19.08 -3.17 -16.10
C HIS A 135 -20.04 -4.22 -15.51
N ILE A 136 -21.37 -4.00 -15.45
CA ILE A 136 -22.32 -4.89 -14.74
C ILE A 136 -22.16 -6.36 -15.12
N GLY A 137 -22.13 -6.68 -16.42
CA GLY A 137 -21.98 -8.06 -16.89
C GLY A 137 -20.67 -8.71 -16.42
N ARG A 138 -19.57 -7.95 -16.42
CA ARG A 138 -18.26 -8.41 -15.95
C ARG A 138 -18.19 -8.51 -14.43
N LEU A 139 -18.77 -7.56 -13.71
CA LEU A 139 -18.89 -7.62 -12.24
C LEU A 139 -19.63 -8.90 -11.85
N LEU A 140 -20.81 -9.14 -12.41
CA LEU A 140 -21.59 -10.36 -12.13
C LEU A 140 -20.84 -11.65 -12.50
N LYS A 141 -20.07 -11.64 -13.61
CA LYS A 141 -19.23 -12.77 -14.02
C LYS A 141 -18.17 -13.09 -12.96
N TRP A 142 -17.51 -12.07 -12.42
CA TRP A 142 -16.35 -12.19 -11.54
C TRP A 142 -16.69 -12.16 -10.05
N MET A 143 -17.93 -11.82 -9.67
CA MET A 143 -18.34 -11.80 -8.26
C MET A 143 -18.14 -13.17 -7.61
N PRO A 144 -17.34 -13.25 -6.54
CA PRO A 144 -17.11 -14.51 -5.83
C PRO A 144 -18.42 -15.06 -5.26
N LYS A 145 -18.65 -16.36 -5.48
CA LYS A 145 -19.84 -17.07 -4.99
C LYS A 145 -19.57 -17.89 -3.73
N ARG A 146 -18.31 -18.29 -3.55
CA ARG A 146 -17.82 -19.05 -2.39
C ARG A 146 -17.37 -18.09 -1.29
N THR A 147 -17.38 -18.57 -0.06
CA THR A 147 -16.98 -17.81 1.14
C THR A 147 -15.86 -18.48 1.92
N ASP A 148 -15.28 -19.56 1.39
CA ASP A 148 -14.02 -20.14 1.85
C ASP A 148 -12.80 -19.35 1.31
N MET A 149 -11.58 -19.82 1.58
CA MET A 149 -10.34 -19.17 1.13
C MET A 149 -9.72 -19.83 -0.10
N ASP A 150 -10.31 -20.89 -0.66
CA ASP A 150 -9.81 -21.59 -1.85
C ASP A 150 -10.16 -20.78 -3.11
N HIS A 151 -9.29 -19.82 -3.39
CA HIS A 151 -9.48 -18.82 -4.43
C HIS A 151 -8.17 -18.48 -5.11
N THR A 152 -8.32 -18.03 -6.35
CA THR A 152 -7.31 -17.22 -7.02
C THR A 152 -7.48 -15.76 -6.63
N TYR A 153 -6.38 -15.11 -6.26
CA TYR A 153 -6.31 -13.72 -5.86
C TYR A 153 -5.48 -12.91 -6.86
N TYR A 154 -5.87 -11.66 -7.08
CA TYR A 154 -5.32 -10.81 -8.13
C TYR A 154 -4.87 -9.48 -7.54
N SER A 155 -3.74 -8.95 -8.03
CA SER A 155 -3.28 -7.60 -7.68
C SER A 155 -4.24 -6.50 -8.15
N ALA A 156 -5.09 -6.80 -9.15
CA ALA A 156 -6.03 -5.92 -9.85
C ALA A 156 -5.41 -4.78 -10.68
N HIS A 157 -4.21 -4.33 -10.33
CA HIS A 157 -3.36 -3.43 -11.12
C HIS A 157 -2.14 -4.20 -11.67
N SER A 158 -1.53 -3.65 -12.72
CA SER A 158 -0.31 -4.20 -13.31
C SER A 158 0.95 -3.47 -12.84
N TYR A 159 2.12 -4.07 -13.07
CA TYR A 159 3.44 -3.55 -12.68
C TYR A 159 4.39 -3.48 -13.87
N GLY A 160 5.23 -2.44 -13.88
CA GLY A 160 6.29 -2.22 -14.86
C GLY A 160 5.81 -1.99 -16.29
N GLY A 161 6.76 -1.73 -17.20
CA GLY A 161 6.46 -1.46 -18.61
C GLY A 161 5.91 -2.65 -19.39
N ALA A 162 6.04 -3.87 -18.86
CA ALA A 162 5.44 -5.08 -19.44
C ALA A 162 3.98 -5.32 -18.98
N HIS A 163 3.46 -4.46 -18.08
CA HIS A 163 2.10 -4.53 -17.56
C HIS A 163 1.74 -5.91 -16.97
N TYR A 164 2.60 -6.46 -16.12
CA TYR A 164 2.32 -7.72 -15.43
C TYR A 164 1.29 -7.54 -14.30
N LYS A 165 0.14 -8.19 -14.39
CA LYS A 165 -0.79 -8.41 -13.26
C LYS A 165 -0.37 -9.69 -12.54
N MET A 166 -0.32 -9.63 -11.21
CA MET A 166 0.09 -10.76 -10.37
C MET A 166 -1.13 -11.56 -9.95
N LYS A 167 -1.01 -12.89 -10.05
CA LYS A 167 -2.04 -13.86 -9.69
C LYS A 167 -1.47 -14.84 -8.67
N LEU A 168 -2.21 -15.02 -7.58
CA LEU A 168 -1.88 -15.89 -6.46
C LEU A 168 -2.96 -16.96 -6.35
N ASP A 169 -2.66 -18.19 -6.74
CA ASP A 169 -3.60 -19.30 -6.69
C ASP A 169 -3.42 -20.10 -5.41
N TYR A 170 -4.30 -19.89 -4.42
CA TYR A 170 -4.15 -20.49 -3.11
C TYR A 170 -4.87 -21.84 -3.04
N HIS A 171 -4.15 -22.86 -2.59
CA HIS A 171 -4.64 -24.22 -2.36
C HIS A 171 -4.58 -24.53 -0.85
N PRO A 172 -5.69 -24.39 -0.11
CA PRO A 172 -5.71 -24.64 1.34
C PRO A 172 -5.39 -26.08 1.71
N GLY A 173 -5.64 -27.05 0.81
CA GLY A 173 -5.44 -28.47 1.09
C GLY A 173 -3.99 -28.88 1.33
N ASN A 174 -3.03 -28.05 0.90
CA ASN A 174 -1.60 -28.27 1.13
C ASN A 174 -0.86 -26.97 1.50
N ASP A 175 -1.58 -25.97 2.01
CA ASP A 175 -1.03 -24.69 2.48
C ASP A 175 -0.12 -24.00 1.44
N ARG A 176 -0.46 -24.10 0.15
CA ARG A 176 0.40 -23.66 -0.95
C ARG A 176 -0.24 -22.56 -1.79
N ILE A 177 0.53 -21.54 -2.16
CA ILE A 177 0.13 -20.52 -3.14
C ILE A 177 1.01 -20.65 -4.37
N GLU A 178 0.42 -20.86 -5.55
CA GLU A 178 1.13 -20.76 -6.82
C GLU A 178 1.13 -19.31 -7.32
N ILE A 179 2.29 -18.82 -7.74
CA ILE A 179 2.46 -17.44 -8.20
C ILE A 179 2.51 -17.43 -9.74
N TYR A 180 1.73 -16.55 -10.35
CA TYR A 180 1.77 -16.30 -11.79
C TYR A 180 1.82 -14.80 -12.11
N ALA A 181 2.38 -14.47 -13.27
CA ALA A 181 2.25 -13.16 -13.89
C ALA A 181 1.51 -13.27 -15.23
N GLU A 182 0.63 -12.32 -15.49
CA GLU A 182 -0.17 -12.22 -16.70
C GLU A 182 0.01 -10.82 -17.31
N LYS A 183 0.34 -10.72 -18.60
CA LYS A 183 0.41 -9.42 -19.27
C LYS A 183 -1.00 -8.90 -19.51
N ASP A 184 -1.32 -7.71 -19.00
CA ASP A 184 -2.59 -7.04 -19.22
C ASP A 184 -2.45 -5.51 -19.06
N GLU A 185 -2.56 -4.79 -20.18
CA GLU A 185 -2.46 -3.33 -20.24
C GLU A 185 -3.74 -2.62 -19.75
N HIS A 186 -4.86 -3.34 -19.60
CA HIS A 186 -6.13 -2.74 -19.20
C HIS A 186 -6.12 -2.37 -17.71
N LEU A 187 -6.34 -1.09 -17.41
CA LEU A 187 -6.40 -0.59 -16.04
C LEU A 187 -7.74 -0.90 -15.35
N THR A 188 -8.84 -0.80 -16.09
CA THR A 188 -10.22 -0.93 -15.57
C THR A 188 -10.98 -2.16 -16.08
N ASP A 189 -10.25 -3.10 -16.67
CA ASP A 189 -10.77 -4.38 -17.15
C ASP A 189 -9.75 -5.51 -16.90
N TYR A 190 -10.14 -6.74 -17.24
CA TYR A 190 -9.28 -7.90 -17.10
C TYR A 190 -9.32 -8.78 -18.35
N HIS A 191 -8.28 -8.64 -19.18
CA HIS A 191 -8.07 -9.40 -20.41
C HIS A 191 -6.63 -9.92 -20.45
N PRO A 192 -6.28 -10.86 -19.56
CA PRO A 192 -4.91 -11.33 -19.43
C PRO A 192 -4.47 -12.10 -20.68
N GLY A 193 -3.20 -11.91 -21.05
CA GLY A 193 -2.48 -12.86 -21.88
C GLY A 193 -2.20 -14.18 -21.13
N PRO A 194 -1.43 -15.09 -21.74
CA PRO A 194 -1.03 -16.34 -21.11
C PRO A 194 -0.34 -16.12 -19.75
N ALA A 195 -0.70 -16.93 -18.76
CA ALA A 195 -0.09 -16.89 -17.44
C ALA A 195 1.30 -17.53 -17.45
N VAL A 196 2.29 -16.83 -16.92
CA VAL A 196 3.65 -17.33 -16.69
C VAL A 196 3.76 -17.74 -15.23
N HIS A 197 4.07 -19.00 -14.97
CA HIS A 197 4.35 -19.48 -13.60
C HIS A 197 5.66 -18.90 -13.09
N LEU A 198 5.67 -18.43 -11.85
CA LEU A 198 6.83 -17.77 -11.23
C LEU A 198 7.42 -18.59 -10.07
N GLY A 199 6.66 -19.54 -9.51
CA GLY A 199 7.06 -20.33 -8.36
C GLY A 199 5.92 -20.54 -7.38
N SER A 200 6.28 -21.00 -6.18
CA SER A 200 5.33 -21.42 -5.16
C SER A 200 5.71 -20.85 -3.78
N ILE A 201 4.70 -20.62 -2.95
CA ILE A 201 4.83 -20.20 -1.55
C ILE A 201 4.21 -21.30 -0.68
N PHE A 202 4.95 -21.76 0.32
CA PHE A 202 4.52 -22.79 1.25
C PHE A 202 4.27 -22.14 2.61
N ILE A 203 2.99 -21.99 2.96
CA ILE A 203 2.54 -21.42 4.22
C ILE A 203 2.85 -22.41 5.34
N SER A 204 3.43 -21.92 6.44
CA SER A 204 3.68 -22.74 7.62
C SER A 204 2.43 -22.77 8.52
N PRO A 205 1.66 -23.89 8.58
CA PRO A 205 0.36 -23.92 9.26
C PRO A 205 0.43 -23.70 10.78
N ARG A 206 1.61 -23.86 11.39
CA ARG A 206 1.82 -23.69 12.85
C ARG A 206 2.57 -22.43 13.23
N SER A 207 2.97 -21.60 12.27
CA SER A 207 3.70 -20.36 12.55
C SER A 207 2.79 -19.16 12.42
N THR A 208 2.45 -18.52 13.53
CA THR A 208 1.82 -17.21 13.52
C THR A 208 2.84 -16.16 13.08
N GLY A 209 2.59 -15.53 11.95
CA GLY A 209 3.39 -14.42 11.44
C GLY A 209 3.22 -13.18 12.32
N LYS A 210 4.27 -12.36 12.44
CA LYS A 210 4.17 -11.08 13.15
C LYS A 210 3.31 -10.11 12.34
N GLU A 211 2.37 -9.43 13.02
CA GLU A 211 1.63 -8.35 12.39
C GLU A 211 2.58 -7.23 11.92
N VAL A 212 2.28 -6.67 10.75
CA VAL A 212 2.96 -5.52 10.16
C VAL A 212 2.03 -4.31 10.07
N LYS A 213 2.59 -3.11 9.88
CA LYS A 213 1.85 -1.83 9.77
C LYS A 213 0.67 -1.95 8.79
N TYR A 214 1.02 -2.35 7.58
CA TYR A 214 0.14 -2.62 6.44
C TYR A 214 0.99 -3.27 5.34
N PHE A 215 0.33 -3.93 4.38
CA PHE A 215 0.93 -4.27 3.09
C PHE A 215 0.71 -3.09 2.14
N ASP A 216 1.72 -2.75 1.35
CA ASP A 216 1.73 -1.54 0.56
C ASP A 216 1.95 -1.84 -0.91
N VAL A 217 1.05 -1.40 -1.77
CA VAL A 217 1.18 -1.60 -3.22
C VAL A 217 2.38 -0.86 -3.82
N LEU A 218 2.91 0.16 -3.13
CA LEU A 218 4.15 0.83 -3.54
C LEU A 218 5.42 0.09 -3.09
N ASN A 219 5.30 -0.94 -2.24
CA ASN A 219 6.35 -1.95 -2.09
C ASN A 219 6.34 -2.90 -3.32
N ALA A 220 6.28 -2.35 -4.53
CA ALA A 220 6.24 -3.13 -5.76
C ALA A 220 7.57 -3.84 -6.02
N PRO A 221 7.61 -4.85 -6.90
CA PRO A 221 8.86 -5.45 -7.36
C PRO A 221 9.84 -4.39 -7.86
N LEU A 222 11.15 -4.62 -7.66
CA LEU A 222 12.17 -3.63 -8.00
C LEU A 222 12.14 -3.33 -9.50
N ASN A 223 12.27 -2.05 -9.86
CA ASN A 223 12.16 -1.55 -11.23
C ASN A 223 10.82 -1.85 -11.95
N MET A 224 9.78 -2.26 -11.21
CA MET A 224 8.44 -2.51 -11.73
C MET A 224 7.40 -1.69 -10.96
N PRO A 225 7.37 -0.35 -11.14
CA PRO A 225 6.39 0.48 -10.45
C PRO A 225 4.96 0.06 -10.83
N PRO A 226 3.99 0.21 -9.92
CA PRO A 226 2.60 -0.13 -10.22
C PRO A 226 2.00 0.89 -11.20
N ASN A 227 1.16 0.41 -12.12
CA ASN A 227 0.52 1.20 -13.16
C ASN A 227 -0.85 1.74 -12.70
N GLY A 228 -1.20 2.94 -13.17
CA GLY A 228 -2.45 3.64 -12.84
C GLY A 228 -2.37 4.50 -11.57
N GLU A 229 -3.44 5.24 -11.25
CA GLU A 229 -3.47 6.15 -10.09
C GLU A 229 -3.90 5.47 -8.79
N ILE A 230 -4.74 4.43 -8.90
CA ILE A 230 -5.29 3.68 -7.76
C ILE A 230 -4.21 3.17 -6.80
N PRO A 231 -3.03 2.67 -7.23
CA PRO A 231 -1.99 2.24 -6.31
C PRO A 231 -1.52 3.36 -5.37
N LEU A 232 -1.34 4.58 -5.88
CA LEU A 232 -0.94 5.73 -5.05
C LEU A 232 -2.05 6.08 -4.04
N LEU A 233 -3.31 6.09 -4.47
CA LEU A 233 -4.44 6.30 -3.57
C LEU A 233 -4.50 5.22 -2.47
N ARG A 234 -4.31 3.95 -2.82
CA ARG A 234 -4.31 2.81 -1.88
C ARG A 234 -3.20 2.95 -0.84
N HIS A 235 -2.00 3.37 -1.24
CA HIS A 235 -0.90 3.65 -0.32
C HIS A 235 -1.32 4.64 0.77
N TYR A 236 -1.93 5.76 0.41
CA TYR A 236 -2.41 6.74 1.39
C TYR A 236 -3.60 6.25 2.22
N ILE A 237 -4.54 5.50 1.63
CA ILE A 237 -5.63 4.86 2.38
C ILE A 237 -5.08 3.93 3.46
N TYR A 238 -4.06 3.12 3.13
CA TYR A 238 -3.44 2.19 4.09
C TYR A 238 -2.75 2.93 5.24
N LYS A 239 -2.05 4.03 4.93
CA LYS A 239 -1.43 4.89 5.95
C LYS A 239 -2.47 5.53 6.88
N ARG A 240 -3.54 6.08 6.32
CA ARG A 240 -4.63 6.67 7.11
C ARG A 240 -5.34 5.63 7.96
N SER A 241 -5.69 4.48 7.38
CA SER A 241 -6.26 3.38 8.15
C SER A 241 -5.32 2.92 9.27
N PHE A 242 -4.00 2.91 9.05
CA PHE A 242 -3.03 2.55 10.09
C PHE A 242 -3.01 3.56 11.23
N LEU A 243 -2.87 4.86 10.93
CA LEU A 243 -2.82 5.90 11.96
C LEU A 243 -4.09 5.92 12.81
N ARG A 244 -5.26 5.81 12.18
CA ARG A 244 -6.54 5.74 12.89
C ARG A 244 -6.64 4.54 13.84
N ARG A 245 -6.17 3.36 13.42
CA ARG A 245 -6.10 2.18 14.32
C ARG A 245 -5.22 2.43 15.54
N MET A 246 -4.09 3.11 15.35
CA MET A 246 -3.17 3.40 16.45
C MET A 246 -3.78 4.39 17.46
N GLU A 247 -4.68 5.29 17.04
CA GLU A 247 -5.44 6.16 17.95
C GLU A 247 -6.48 5.41 18.80
N GLU A 248 -6.99 4.29 18.29
CA GLU A 248 -8.05 3.49 18.92
C GLU A 248 -7.50 2.38 19.84
N GLN A 249 -6.23 2.04 19.69
CA GLN A 249 -5.58 0.97 20.44
C GLN A 249 -4.76 1.50 21.59
N ARG A 250 -4.68 0.71 22.67
CA ARG A 250 -3.76 1.01 23.77
C ARG A 250 -2.31 0.96 23.26
N MET A 251 -1.51 1.94 23.66
CA MET A 251 -0.08 1.90 23.42
C MET A 251 0.60 0.80 24.24
N ASP A 252 1.32 -0.06 23.54
CA ASP A 252 2.18 -1.10 24.08
C ASP A 252 3.46 -1.21 23.21
N GLY A 253 4.38 -2.11 23.58
CA GLY A 253 5.63 -2.26 22.83
C GLY A 253 5.46 -2.72 21.38
N LYS A 254 4.37 -3.44 21.07
CA LYS A 254 4.06 -3.86 19.70
C LYS A 254 3.63 -2.66 18.87
N ASN A 255 2.67 -1.88 19.35
CA ASN A 255 2.14 -0.71 18.66
C ASN A 255 3.19 0.40 18.54
N LEU A 256 4.05 0.57 19.55
CA LEU A 256 5.22 1.44 19.47
C LEU A 256 6.14 1.03 18.31
N GLY A 257 6.51 -0.25 18.22
CA GLY A 257 7.36 -0.73 17.14
C GLY A 257 6.74 -0.50 15.75
N LEU A 258 5.42 -0.67 15.60
CA LEU A 258 4.73 -0.37 14.35
C LEU A 258 4.74 1.14 14.00
N LEU A 259 4.61 2.02 15.00
CA LEU A 259 4.72 3.48 14.82
C LEU A 259 6.14 3.92 14.52
N GLU A 260 7.16 3.28 15.10
CA GLU A 260 8.58 3.52 14.77
C GLU A 260 8.88 3.10 13.32
N GLU A 261 8.40 1.94 12.88
CA GLU A 261 8.51 1.51 11.49
C GLU A 261 7.76 2.46 10.54
N PHE A 262 6.61 3.03 10.96
CA PHE A 262 5.90 4.06 10.19
C PHE A 262 6.71 5.36 10.14
N TRP A 263 7.26 5.80 11.27
CA TRP A 263 8.09 6.99 11.35
C TRP A 263 9.32 6.87 10.45
N ALA A 264 10.02 5.74 10.46
CA ALA A 264 11.17 5.50 9.60
C ALA A 264 10.86 5.69 8.10
N GLU A 265 9.64 5.34 7.68
CA GLU A 265 9.16 5.51 6.31
C GLU A 265 8.81 6.98 5.99
N GLU A 266 8.24 7.73 6.95
CA GLU A 266 7.77 9.10 6.75
C GLU A 266 8.81 10.19 7.04
N LYS A 267 9.86 9.89 7.81
CA LYS A 267 10.68 10.92 8.44
C LYS A 267 11.28 11.91 7.44
N TYR A 268 11.66 11.45 6.25
CA TYR A 268 12.22 12.31 5.22
C TYR A 268 11.18 13.13 4.48
N PHE A 269 9.95 12.61 4.33
CA PHE A 269 8.82 13.41 3.88
C PHE A 269 8.57 14.55 4.85
N VAL A 270 8.47 14.26 6.15
CA VAL A 270 8.29 15.31 7.17
C VAL A 270 9.45 16.29 7.18
N LEU A 271 10.69 15.82 7.10
CA LEU A 271 11.89 16.68 7.06
C LEU A 271 11.88 17.64 5.86
N SER A 272 11.42 17.16 4.70
CA SER A 272 11.30 17.97 3.48
C SER A 272 10.23 19.06 3.58
N LYS A 273 9.32 18.95 4.57
CA LYS A 273 8.24 19.90 4.85
C LYS A 273 8.55 20.83 6.01
N SER A 274 9.12 20.32 7.10
CA SER A 274 9.43 21.08 8.30
C SER A 274 10.39 20.36 9.24
N GLN A 275 11.53 20.99 9.52
CA GLN A 275 12.46 20.54 10.57
C GLN A 275 11.80 20.52 11.95
N ARG A 276 10.95 21.52 12.27
CA ARG A 276 10.26 21.60 13.56
C ARG A 276 9.37 20.39 13.79
N ILE A 277 8.52 20.04 12.82
CA ILE A 277 7.62 18.89 12.94
C ILE A 277 8.43 17.59 13.05
N TYR A 278 9.51 17.46 12.29
CA TYR A 278 10.42 16.32 12.38
C TYR A 278 10.96 16.12 13.80
N ASP A 279 11.46 17.21 14.41
CA ASP A 279 12.00 17.16 15.77
C ASP A 279 10.91 16.88 16.81
N GLU A 280 9.72 17.46 16.67
CA GLU A 280 8.57 17.17 17.55
C GLU A 280 8.17 15.69 17.51
N ILE A 281 8.10 15.08 16.31
CA ILE A 281 7.81 13.65 16.17
C ILE A 281 8.92 12.81 16.80
N ARG A 282 10.19 13.18 16.59
CA ARG A 282 11.33 12.48 17.17
C ARG A 282 11.29 12.49 18.69
N GLU A 283 11.00 13.64 19.31
CA GLU A 283 10.84 13.72 20.77
C GLU A 283 9.61 12.95 21.26
N LEU A 284 8.54 12.90 20.47
CA LEU A 284 7.36 12.12 20.79
C LEU A 284 7.66 10.61 20.81
N ILE A 285 8.37 10.08 19.80
CA ILE A 285 8.78 8.68 19.73
C ILE A 285 9.68 8.28 20.91
N LYS A 286 10.59 9.17 21.35
CA LYS A 286 11.46 8.93 22.52
C LYS A 286 10.69 8.70 23.83
N LYS A 287 9.43 9.12 23.93
CA LYS A 287 8.57 8.85 25.10
C LYS A 287 8.13 7.38 25.17
N GLY A 288 8.42 6.56 24.16
CA GLY A 288 8.07 5.15 24.14
C GLY A 288 6.57 4.94 24.24
N THR A 289 6.13 4.00 25.08
CA THR A 289 4.70 3.67 25.22
C THR A 289 3.84 4.78 25.83
N ASP A 290 4.46 5.85 26.36
CA ASP A 290 3.75 7.03 26.90
C ASP A 290 3.47 8.09 25.83
N MET A 291 3.89 7.85 24.58
CA MET A 291 3.57 8.76 23.47
C MET A 291 2.07 8.79 23.18
N SER A 292 1.58 9.94 22.70
CA SER A 292 0.20 10.08 22.22
C SER A 292 0.12 9.72 20.71
N PRO A 293 -0.59 8.65 20.32
CA PRO A 293 -0.80 8.33 18.91
C PRO A 293 -1.57 9.42 18.17
N THR A 294 -2.52 10.07 18.85
CA THR A 294 -3.27 11.21 18.31
C THR A 294 -2.33 12.36 17.97
N ARG A 295 -1.46 12.78 18.90
CA ARG A 295 -0.49 13.85 18.61
C ARG A 295 0.47 13.46 17.48
N PHE A 296 0.88 12.19 17.41
CA PHE A 296 1.71 11.70 16.32
C PHE A 296 1.02 11.85 14.96
N ARG A 297 -0.25 11.42 14.84
CA ARG A 297 -1.05 11.60 13.63
C ARG A 297 -1.19 13.09 13.28
N GLU A 298 -1.52 13.95 14.25
CA GLU A 298 -1.67 15.40 14.01
C GLU A 298 -0.43 16.03 13.40
N LEU A 299 0.76 15.67 13.89
CA LEU A 299 2.02 16.16 13.34
C LEU A 299 2.26 15.67 11.91
N ILE A 300 1.90 14.42 11.61
CA ILE A 300 1.94 13.89 10.23
C ILE A 300 0.97 14.68 9.34
N ASP A 301 -0.26 14.92 9.79
CA ASP A 301 -1.25 15.70 9.04
C ASP A 301 -0.81 17.14 8.79
N GLU A 302 -0.18 17.76 9.79
CA GLU A 302 0.41 19.09 9.68
C GLU A 302 1.49 19.12 8.59
N ALA A 303 2.40 18.14 8.56
CA ALA A 303 3.43 18.04 7.53
C ALA A 303 2.83 17.89 6.12
N TYR A 304 1.80 17.05 5.96
CA TYR A 304 1.10 16.86 4.68
C TYR A 304 0.33 18.10 4.22
N ALA A 305 -0.09 18.98 5.14
CA ALA A 305 -0.76 20.23 4.80
C ALA A 305 0.20 21.34 4.34
N LEU A 306 1.50 21.21 4.62
CA LEU A 306 2.51 22.20 4.24
C LEU A 306 2.90 22.10 2.76
N LYS A 307 3.08 23.26 2.14
CA LYS A 307 3.74 23.36 0.84
C LYS A 307 5.25 23.11 1.00
N TYR A 308 5.91 22.75 -0.10
CA TYR A 308 7.37 22.70 -0.09
C TYR A 308 7.94 24.12 -0.02
N GLU A 309 9.01 24.27 0.75
CA GLU A 309 9.84 25.47 0.80
C GLU A 309 11.29 25.09 0.49
N GLU A 310 12.00 25.91 -0.29
CA GLU A 310 13.36 25.61 -0.73
C GLU A 310 14.31 25.30 0.43
N LYS A 311 14.17 26.01 1.55
CA LYS A 311 14.96 25.78 2.76
C LYS A 311 14.82 24.35 3.27
N HIS A 312 13.59 23.83 3.33
CA HIS A 312 13.30 22.50 3.85
C HIS A 312 13.68 21.40 2.86
N LEU A 313 13.47 21.63 1.56
CA LEU A 313 13.95 20.74 0.50
C LEU A 313 15.46 20.60 0.51
N ARG A 314 16.20 21.72 0.61
CA ARG A 314 17.67 21.71 0.68
C ARG A 314 18.17 20.92 1.88
N ASN A 315 17.53 21.12 3.04
CA ASN A 315 17.86 20.38 4.24
C ASN A 315 17.63 18.87 4.05
N TYR A 316 16.46 18.48 3.53
CA TYR A 316 16.16 17.09 3.19
C TYR A 316 17.18 16.50 2.21
N LEU A 317 17.46 17.19 1.11
CA LEU A 317 18.42 16.77 0.09
C LEU A 317 19.82 16.57 0.71
N GLN A 318 20.29 17.51 1.53
CA GLN A 318 21.57 17.39 2.23
C GLN A 318 21.61 16.18 3.17
N HIS A 319 20.52 15.94 3.91
CA HIS A 319 20.42 14.79 4.81
C HIS A 319 20.44 13.44 4.07
N VAL A 320 19.76 13.34 2.94
CA VAL A 320 19.73 12.11 2.14
C VAL A 320 21.02 11.92 1.34
N TRP A 321 21.61 12.99 0.84
CA TRP A 321 22.90 12.96 0.13
C TRP A 321 24.02 12.31 0.94
N GLY A 322 23.97 12.43 2.27
CA GLY A 322 24.90 11.76 3.16
C GLY A 322 25.01 10.24 2.97
N HIS A 323 23.98 9.59 2.42
CA HIS A 323 23.99 8.15 2.09
C HIS A 323 24.73 7.83 0.79
N PHE A 324 24.88 8.79 -0.12
CA PHE A 324 25.39 8.54 -1.48
C PHE A 324 26.74 9.21 -1.75
N LYS A 325 27.11 10.25 -1.00
CA LYS A 325 28.24 11.15 -1.27
C LYS A 325 29.58 10.45 -1.52
N ASP A 326 29.81 9.29 -0.88
CA ASP A 326 31.08 8.58 -0.92
C ASP A 326 31.17 7.62 -2.12
N GLU A 327 30.02 7.25 -2.71
CA GLU A 327 29.91 6.36 -3.88
C GLU A 327 29.55 7.12 -5.17
N ALA A 328 28.98 8.33 -5.04
CA ALA A 328 28.50 9.13 -6.15
C ALA A 328 29.61 9.50 -7.15
N ASP A 329 29.28 9.46 -8.44
CA ASP A 329 30.19 9.90 -9.49
C ASP A 329 30.23 11.44 -9.63
N GLU A 330 31.19 11.96 -10.38
CA GLU A 330 31.38 13.41 -10.52
C GLU A 330 30.16 14.12 -11.15
N ARG A 331 29.42 13.45 -12.05
CA ARG A 331 28.21 14.04 -12.64
C ARG A 331 27.09 14.13 -11.61
N GLU A 332 26.94 13.13 -10.76
CA GLU A 332 25.98 13.12 -9.66
C GLU A 332 26.32 14.18 -8.61
N LYS A 333 27.60 14.35 -8.27
CA LYS A 333 28.07 15.42 -7.36
C LYS A 333 27.78 16.81 -7.94
N GLU A 334 28.08 17.03 -9.22
CA GLU A 334 27.77 18.29 -9.90
C GLU A 334 26.26 18.57 -9.92
N TYR A 335 25.45 17.55 -10.20
CA TYR A 335 24.00 17.68 -10.22
C TYR A 335 23.43 17.94 -8.82
N TYR A 336 23.94 17.27 -7.80
CA TYR A 336 23.61 17.54 -6.40
C TYR A 336 23.91 19.00 -6.03
N THR A 337 25.06 19.55 -6.42
CA THR A 337 25.41 20.96 -6.13
C THR A 337 24.40 21.92 -6.77
N LYS A 338 24.11 21.73 -8.07
CA LYS A 338 23.12 22.55 -8.80
C LYS A 338 21.73 22.47 -8.16
N LEU A 339 21.31 21.25 -7.83
CA LEU A 339 19.99 21.01 -7.24
C LEU A 339 19.90 21.52 -5.80
N SER A 340 21.02 21.49 -5.08
CA SER A 340 21.11 22.09 -3.75
C SER A 340 20.94 23.60 -3.82
N GLU A 341 21.50 24.29 -4.81
CA GLU A 341 21.37 25.75 -5.00
C GLU A 341 19.93 26.20 -5.28
N HIS A 342 19.20 25.46 -6.10
CA HIS A 342 17.82 25.74 -6.48
C HIS A 342 16.97 24.46 -6.41
N PRO A 343 16.54 24.06 -5.19
CA PRO A 343 15.85 22.79 -5.01
C PRO A 343 14.42 22.87 -5.52
N ASP A 344 14.17 22.16 -6.61
CA ASP A 344 12.82 21.87 -7.09
C ASP A 344 12.33 20.52 -6.53
N PRO A 345 11.10 20.42 -5.97
CA PRO A 345 10.60 19.18 -5.40
C PRO A 345 10.66 17.98 -6.35
N GLU A 346 10.28 18.14 -7.62
CA GLU A 346 10.20 17.01 -8.55
C GLU A 346 11.60 16.53 -8.94
N ALA A 347 12.50 17.46 -9.24
CA ALA A 347 13.90 17.15 -9.55
C ALA A 347 14.62 16.51 -8.35
N VAL A 348 14.43 17.03 -7.14
CA VAL A 348 14.99 16.46 -5.89
C VAL A 348 14.51 15.03 -5.68
N ASN A 349 13.21 14.79 -5.80
CA ASN A 349 12.64 13.47 -5.52
C ASN A 349 13.00 12.45 -6.60
N THR A 350 13.07 12.86 -7.86
CA THR A 350 13.54 12.02 -8.96
C THR A 350 15.01 11.65 -8.77
N PHE A 351 15.86 12.63 -8.45
CA PHE A 351 17.28 12.39 -8.21
C PHE A 351 17.50 11.40 -7.06
N ILE A 352 16.84 11.60 -5.92
CA ILE A 352 16.98 10.71 -4.76
C ILE A 352 16.45 9.30 -5.06
N HIS A 353 15.32 9.19 -5.78
CA HIS A 353 14.78 7.91 -6.21
C HIS A 353 15.80 7.15 -7.09
N ASP A 354 16.41 7.84 -8.06
CA ASP A 354 17.33 7.22 -9.01
C ASP A 354 18.64 6.80 -8.33
N LEU A 355 19.18 7.61 -7.40
CA LEU A 355 20.31 7.23 -6.57
C LEU A 355 20.00 6.01 -5.69
N ALA A 356 18.82 5.99 -5.04
CA ALA A 356 18.43 4.88 -4.17
C ALA A 356 18.33 3.55 -4.93
N LEU A 357 17.88 3.58 -6.20
CA LEU A 357 17.87 2.40 -7.07
C LEU A 357 19.27 2.04 -7.56
N LYS A 358 20.07 3.01 -8.01
CA LYS A 358 21.42 2.78 -8.56
C LYS A 358 22.36 2.17 -7.52
N TYR A 359 22.34 2.71 -6.30
CA TYR A 359 23.19 2.28 -5.19
C TYR A 359 22.52 1.23 -4.30
N GLU A 360 21.32 0.77 -4.67
CA GLU A 360 20.54 -0.23 -3.93
C GLU A 360 20.38 0.10 -2.42
N GLU A 361 20.30 1.38 -2.04
CA GLU A 361 20.35 1.79 -0.63
C GLU A 361 19.08 1.39 0.13
N PRO A 362 19.10 0.33 0.97
CA PRO A 362 17.90 -0.29 1.54
C PRO A 362 17.07 0.68 2.38
N TYR A 363 17.76 1.55 3.13
CA TYR A 363 17.09 2.47 4.04
C TYR A 363 16.27 3.50 3.27
N ILE A 364 16.84 4.06 2.20
CA ILE A 364 16.21 5.11 1.39
C ILE A 364 15.11 4.54 0.49
N LEU A 365 15.31 3.35 -0.08
CA LEU A 365 14.31 2.63 -0.87
C LEU A 365 13.00 2.37 -0.10
N GLY A 366 13.07 2.22 1.22
CA GLY A 366 11.91 2.00 2.09
C GLY A 366 11.07 3.24 2.42
N THR A 367 11.50 4.44 2.01
CA THR A 367 10.88 5.71 2.43
C THR A 367 9.73 6.13 1.52
N THR A 368 8.75 6.85 2.07
CA THR A 368 7.63 7.40 1.29
C THR A 368 8.11 8.30 0.16
N MET A 369 9.16 9.08 0.39
CA MET A 369 9.72 9.99 -0.62
C MET A 369 10.15 9.26 -1.89
N VAL A 370 10.83 8.12 -1.75
CA VAL A 370 11.25 7.31 -2.90
C VAL A 370 10.06 6.57 -3.51
N LYS A 371 9.23 5.91 -2.70
CA LYS A 371 8.07 5.15 -3.18
C LYS A 371 7.11 5.97 -4.02
N THR A 372 6.86 7.22 -3.63
CA THR A 372 5.89 8.10 -4.30
C THR A 372 6.55 9.04 -5.29
N LYS A 373 7.90 9.08 -5.35
CA LYS A 373 8.67 10.16 -6.01
C LYS A 373 8.23 11.54 -5.51
N GLY A 374 7.92 11.65 -4.23
CA GLY A 374 7.46 12.89 -3.58
C GLY A 374 6.05 13.36 -3.94
N ARG A 375 5.30 12.58 -4.74
CA ARG A 375 3.85 12.79 -4.90
C ARG A 375 3.19 12.59 -3.53
N SER A 376 2.21 13.42 -3.20
CA SER A 376 1.50 13.42 -1.91
C SER A 376 0.06 13.85 -2.06
#